data_AF-A0A3N0XGX7-F1
#
_entry.id   AF-A0A3N0XGX7-F1
#
_cell.length_a   1.000
_cell.length_b   1.000
_cell.length_c   1.000
_cell.angle_alpha   90.00
_cell.angle_beta   90.00
_cell.angle_gamma   90.00
#
_symmetry.space_group_name_H-M   'P 1'
#
loop_
_entity.id
_entity.type
_entity.pdbx_description
1 polymer ?
#
loop_
_entity_poly.entity_id
_entity_poly.type
_entity_poly.pdbx_seq_one_letter_code
_entity_poly.pdbx_strand_id
1 'polypeptide(L)' 'MGKRKDLSEFHKGQIVMARRLGQSISETAALVGCSWSAVVSIYQNWSRKEQW' A
#
# COMPACT_ATOMS: atom_id res chain seq x y z
N MET A 1 -2.68 3.42 22.27
CA MET A 1 -2.33 2.91 20.92
C MET A 1 -3.36 3.44 19.94
N GLY A 2 -2.95 4.40 19.11
CA GLY A 2 -3.86 5.17 18.24
C GLY A 2 -4.52 4.31 17.18
N LYS A 3 -5.81 4.56 16.94
CA LYS A 3 -6.64 3.90 15.93
C LYS A 3 -5.89 3.90 14.59
N ARG A 4 -5.55 2.70 14.10
CA ARG A 4 -5.02 2.51 12.75
C ARG A 4 -6.12 3.03 11.82
N LYS A 5 -5.95 4.22 11.23
CA LYS A 5 -6.85 4.69 10.17
C LYS A 5 -6.60 3.74 9.01
N ASP A 6 -7.48 2.76 8.88
CA ASP A 6 -7.47 1.87 7.73
C ASP A 6 -7.50 2.74 6.47
N LEU A 7 -6.52 2.50 5.59
CA LEU A 7 -6.52 3.13 4.29
C LEU A 7 -7.79 2.74 3.55
N SER A 8 -8.39 3.72 2.86
CA SER A 8 -9.50 3.48 1.94
C SER A 8 -9.15 2.34 1.00
N GLU A 9 -10.14 1.51 0.66
CA GLU A 9 -9.98 0.43 -0.30
C GLU A 9 -9.45 0.95 -1.65
N PHE A 10 -9.79 2.20 -2.00
CA PHE A 10 -9.23 2.88 -3.18
C PHE A 10 -7.71 3.05 -3.09
N HIS A 11 -7.21 3.54 -1.95
CA HIS A 11 -5.77 3.69 -1.71
C HIS A 11 -5.05 2.33 -1.67
N LYS A 12 -5.68 1.30 -1.08
CA LYS A 12 -5.18 -0.08 -1.11
C LYS A 12 -5.09 -0.59 -2.56
N GLY A 13 -6.11 -0.33 -3.38
CA GLY A 13 -6.14 -0.66 -4.81
C GLY A 13 -5.04 0.04 -5.61
N GLN A 14 -4.82 1.33 -5.39
CA GLN A 14 -3.74 2.08 -6.06
C GLN A 14 -2.36 1.53 -5.71
N ILE A 15 -2.12 1.12 -4.45
CA ILE A 15 -0.85 0.51 -4.04
C ILE A 15 -0.62 -0.85 -4.71
N VAL A 16 -1.66 -1.67 -4.84
CA VAL A 16 -1.58 -2.97 -5.53
C VAL A 16 -1.36 -2.77 -7.04
N MET A 17 -2.00 -1.78 -7.64
CA MET A 17 -1.82 -1.45 -9.06
C MET A 17 -0.41 -0.95 -9.34
N ALA A 18 0.13 -0.04 -8.52
CA ALA A 18 1.48 0.47 -8.65
C ALA A 18 2.53 -0.66 -8.56
N ARG A 19 2.32 -1.64 -7.66
CA ARG A 19 3.15 -2.86 -7.61
C ARG A 19 3.11 -3.65 -8.90
N ARG A 20 1.91 -3.92 -9.45
CA ARG A 20 1.74 -4.67 -10.71
C ARG A 20 2.40 -3.96 -11.89
N LEU A 21 2.42 -2.64 -11.86
CA LEU A 21 3.08 -1.80 -12.85
C LEU A 21 4.60 -1.65 -12.62
N GLY A 22 5.16 -2.24 -11.56
CA GLY A 22 6.58 -2.13 -11.22
C GLY A 22 7.01 -0.73 -10.76
N GLN A 23 6.08 0.11 -10.33
CA GLN A 23 6.38 1.46 -9.83
C GLN A 23 7.09 1.43 -8.47
N SER A 24 7.88 2.46 -8.19
CA SER A 24 8.56 2.58 -6.92
C SER A 24 7.60 2.90 -5.77
N ILE A 25 7.99 2.48 -4.55
CA ILE A 25 7.23 2.75 -3.32
C ILE A 25 7.12 4.26 -3.07
N SER A 26 8.16 5.02 -3.42
CA SER A 26 8.21 6.48 -3.32
C SER A 26 7.13 7.16 -4.16
N GLU A 27 7.02 6.77 -5.43
CA GLU A 27 6.01 7.30 -6.36
C GLU A 27 4.61 6.93 -5.87
N THR A 28 4.43 5.71 -5.39
CA THR A 28 3.15 5.25 -4.85
C THR A 28 2.73 6.04 -3.61
N ALA A 29 3.67 6.29 -2.68
CA ALA A 29 3.40 7.06 -1.47
C ALA A 29 3.02 8.51 -1.79
N ALA A 30 3.69 9.13 -2.78
CA ALA A 30 3.37 10.46 -3.26
C ALA A 30 1.99 10.52 -3.93
N LEU A 31 1.65 9.51 -4.74
CA LEU A 31 0.39 9.44 -5.50
C LEU A 31 -0.82 9.22 -4.59
N VAL A 32 -0.66 8.39 -3.56
CA VAL A 32 -1.71 8.06 -2.58
C VAL A 32 -1.78 9.11 -1.45
N GLY A 33 -0.80 10.01 -1.37
CA GLY A 33 -0.70 11.03 -0.31
C GLY A 33 -0.59 10.41 1.09
N CYS A 34 -0.04 9.20 1.19
CA CYS A 34 0.00 8.43 2.43
C CYS A 34 1.42 8.17 2.90
N SER A 35 1.57 7.87 4.20
CA SER A 35 2.90 7.58 4.75
C SER A 35 3.50 6.33 4.09
N TRP A 36 4.82 6.38 3.88
CA TRP A 36 5.59 5.25 3.39
C TRP A 36 5.35 3.98 4.20
N SER A 37 5.23 4.10 5.53
CA SER A 37 4.97 2.99 6.43
C SER A 37 3.66 2.27 6.13
N ALA A 38 2.61 3.02 5.74
CA ALA A 38 1.33 2.45 5.38
C ALA A 38 1.37 1.72 4.03
N VAL A 39 2.09 2.29 3.05
CA VAL A 39 2.33 1.64 1.75
C VAL A 39 3.12 0.34 1.92
N VAL A 40 4.21 0.37 2.69
CA VAL A 40 5.03 -0.82 2.99
C VAL A 40 4.21 -1.88 3.73
N SER A 41 3.39 -1.49 4.71
CA SER A 41 2.53 -2.44 5.44
C SER A 41 1.55 -3.15 4.52
N ILE A 42 0.94 -2.45 3.55
CA ILE A 42 0.07 -3.06 2.54
C ILE A 42 0.86 -3.97 1.61
N TYR A 43 2.05 -3.54 1.18
CA TYR A 43 2.92 -4.33 0.32
C TYR A 43 3.29 -5.67 0.96
N GLN A 44 3.62 -5.66 2.25
CA GLN A 44 3.91 -6.85 3.03
C GLN A 44 2.68 -7.72 3.26
N ASN A 45 1.52 -7.11 3.53
CA ASN A 45 0.27 -7.84 3.73
C ASN A 45 -0.19 -8.55 2.44
N TRP A 46 -0.04 -7.89 1.29
CA TRP A 46 -0.31 -8.49 -0.02
C TRP A 46 0.67 -9.63 -0.33
N SER A 47 1.98 -9.44 -0.09
CA SER A 47 2.98 -10.50 -0.30
C SER A 47 2.77 -11.72 0.60
N ARG A 48 2.16 -11.52 1.78
CA ARG A 48 1.81 -12.59 2.71
C ARG A 48 0.50 -13.30 2.32
N LYS A 49 -0.43 -12.59 1.69
CA LYS A 49 -1.71 -13.14 1.22
C LYS A 49 -1.65 -13.80 -0.16
N GLU A 50 -0.57 -13.59 -0.92
CA GLU A 50 -0.31 -14.29 -2.18
C GLU A 50 0.42 -15.64 -1.98
N GLN A 51 0.29 -16.22 -0.79
CA GLN A 51 0.64 -17.60 -0.49
C GLN A 51 -0.62 -18.26 0.08
N TRP A 52 -1.55 -18.64 -0.80
CA TRP A 52 -2.80 -19.38 -0.56
C TRP A 52 -3.44 -19.22 0.84
#